data_AF-A0A953TL03-F1
#
_entry.id   AF-A0A953TL03-F1
#
_cell.length_a   1.000
_cell.length_b   1.000
_cell.length_c   1.000
_cell.angle_alpha   90.00
_cell.angle_beta   90.00
_cell.angle_gamma   90.00
#
_symmetry.space_group_name_H-M   'P 1'
#
loop_
_entity.id
_entity.type
_entity.pdbx_description
1 polymer ?
#
loop_
_entity_poly.entity_id
_entity_poly.type
_entity_poly.pdbx_seq_one_letter_code
_entity_poly.pdbx_strand_id
1 'polypeptide(L)'
;MKTHPLTLIFVLFLSLSAVAQSMPSGPTAATQPSPEITAAAPEMDAILADLQQWTLSASRDLTGLRIERWKTDITQKAQMEKAVASLQRNLATIVPGPANDLRKAPGSASKSFKLYHNINLVYEFLSSVTDAAGSLGRQDEYDPLASDVASLDKLRHRLSQYTEQTAATLETSLQEVQAQEAKLEARIEAAAAQAAAIRRVVIDDPATAKKPKKAANKKISSAVAPASAQ
;
A
#
# COMPACT_ATOMS: atom_id res chain seq x y z
N MET A 1 26.73 -41.76 33.76
CA MET A 1 26.72 -40.28 33.58
C MET A 1 25.24 -39.88 33.63
N LYS A 2 24.61 -39.40 34.73
CA LYS A 2 24.81 -38.15 35.48
C LYS A 2 24.99 -36.98 34.50
N THR A 3 24.08 -36.02 34.28
CA THR A 3 23.09 -35.36 35.17
C THR A 3 21.92 -34.71 34.38
N HIS A 4 20.72 -34.67 34.98
CA HIS A 4 19.67 -33.64 34.80
C HIS A 4 19.62 -32.85 36.13
N PRO A 5 19.21 -31.55 36.21
CA PRO A 5 17.81 -31.18 36.00
C PRO A 5 17.47 -29.70 35.63
N LEU A 6 16.21 -29.52 35.19
CA LEU A 6 15.23 -28.48 35.61
C LEU A 6 15.61 -26.98 35.57
N THR A 7 14.86 -26.19 34.80
CA THR A 7 14.55 -24.80 35.17
C THR A 7 13.10 -24.49 34.82
N LEU A 8 12.28 -24.34 35.88
CA LEU A 8 10.93 -23.80 35.90
C LEU A 8 10.89 -22.81 37.08
N ILE A 9 10.19 -21.67 36.91
CA ILE A 9 9.67 -20.66 37.87
C ILE A 9 9.63 -19.34 37.07
N PHE A 10 8.50 -18.77 36.63
CA PHE A 10 7.28 -18.27 37.29
C PHE A 10 7.49 -17.01 38.16
N VAL A 11 6.49 -16.11 38.14
CA VAL A 11 6.31 -14.85 38.93
C VAL A 11 6.79 -13.58 38.18
N LEU A 12 5.95 -12.71 37.59
CA LEU A 12 4.76 -11.93 38.05
C LEU A 12 5.13 -10.57 38.71
N PHE A 13 4.41 -9.53 38.26
CA PHE A 13 4.30 -8.14 38.75
C PHE A 13 5.38 -7.11 38.36
N LEU A 14 4.99 -6.10 37.58
CA LEU A 14 4.56 -4.82 38.17
C LEU A 14 3.79 -3.93 37.18
N SER A 15 2.64 -3.48 37.64
CA SER A 15 1.75 -2.52 37.02
C SER A 15 2.38 -1.13 36.90
N LEU A 16 2.13 -0.44 35.79
CA LEU A 16 2.06 1.02 35.80
C LEU A 16 0.79 1.46 35.06
N SER A 17 -0.30 1.51 35.81
CA SER A 17 -1.52 2.19 35.40
C SER A 17 -1.25 3.69 35.44
N ALA A 18 -0.94 4.29 34.29
CA ALA A 18 -1.02 5.73 34.14
C ALA A 18 -2.50 6.13 34.03
N VAL A 19 -3.08 6.63 35.12
CA VAL A 19 -4.28 7.45 35.09
C VAL A 19 -3.90 8.75 34.37
N ALA A 20 -4.35 8.90 33.12
CA ALA A 20 -4.39 10.19 32.45
C ALA A 20 -5.78 10.78 32.67
N GLN A 21 -5.81 11.92 33.35
CA GLN A 21 -6.99 12.67 33.73
C GLN A 21 -7.76 13.14 32.48
N SER A 22 -9.07 12.91 32.44
CA SER A 22 -9.97 13.54 31.49
C SER A 22 -10.19 15.00 31.86
N MET A 23 -9.56 15.92 31.13
CA MET A 23 -9.99 17.32 31.10
C MET A 23 -11.11 17.49 30.07
N PRO A 24 -12.20 18.23 30.39
CA PRO A 24 -13.22 18.58 29.42
C PRO A 24 -12.74 19.79 28.62
N SER A 25 -12.58 19.66 27.30
CA SER A 25 -12.30 20.81 26.44
C SER A 25 -12.78 20.57 25.01
N GLY A 26 -13.82 21.30 24.63
CA GLY A 26 -13.97 21.87 23.29
C GLY A 26 -14.75 21.04 22.26
N PRO A 27 -15.49 21.72 21.36
CA PRO A 27 -16.33 21.08 20.37
C PRO A 27 -15.48 20.31 19.35
N THR A 28 -15.90 19.07 19.14
CA THR A 28 -15.76 18.22 17.95
C THR A 28 -14.80 18.76 16.88
N ALA A 29 -13.52 18.38 16.97
CA ALA A 29 -12.68 18.33 15.79
C ALA A 29 -13.32 17.29 14.86
N ALA A 30 -13.76 17.76 13.69
CA ALA A 30 -14.30 16.91 12.64
C ALA A 30 -13.35 15.74 12.40
N THR A 31 -13.88 14.53 12.56
CA THR A 31 -13.28 13.30 12.04
C THR A 31 -12.97 13.54 10.56
N GLN A 32 -11.69 13.75 10.23
CA GLN A 32 -11.26 13.65 8.83
C GLN A 32 -11.64 12.24 8.36
N PRO A 33 -12.43 12.09 7.29
CA PRO A 33 -12.66 10.79 6.72
C PRO A 33 -11.30 10.26 6.25
N SER A 34 -10.87 9.13 6.78
CA SER A 34 -9.81 8.34 6.15
C SER A 34 -10.23 8.03 4.71
N PRO A 35 -9.30 8.09 3.74
CA PRO A 35 -9.62 7.90 2.33
C PRO A 35 -10.24 6.51 2.08
N GLU A 36 -11.17 6.48 1.12
CA GLU A 36 -12.11 5.43 0.70
C GLU A 36 -11.54 4.04 0.32
N ILE A 37 -10.41 3.60 0.87
CA ILE A 37 -9.82 2.27 0.58
C ILE A 37 -10.78 1.13 0.96
N THR A 38 -11.76 1.38 1.82
CA THR A 38 -12.70 0.36 2.31
C THR A 38 -13.69 -0.13 1.24
N ALA A 39 -13.96 0.64 0.17
CA ALA A 39 -14.95 0.25 -0.85
C ALA A 39 -14.41 -0.75 -1.90
N ALA A 40 -13.09 -0.77 -2.15
CA ALA A 40 -12.49 -1.60 -3.21
C ALA A 40 -12.25 -3.07 -2.78
N ALA A 41 -12.14 -3.33 -1.48
CA ALA A 41 -11.94 -4.68 -0.93
C ALA A 41 -13.08 -5.68 -1.24
N PRO A 42 -14.38 -5.35 -1.02
CA PRO A 42 -15.47 -6.28 -1.33
C PRO A 42 -15.61 -6.58 -2.83
N GLU A 43 -15.28 -5.61 -3.70
CA GLU A 43 -15.26 -5.82 -5.15
C GLU A 43 -14.15 -6.78 -5.57
N MET A 44 -12.94 -6.61 -5.01
CA MET A 44 -11.81 -7.51 -5.25
C MET A 44 -12.15 -8.95 -4.87
N ASP A 45 -12.72 -9.18 -3.70
CA ASP A 45 -13.06 -10.52 -3.24
C ASP A 45 -14.09 -11.19 -4.17
N ALA A 46 -15.07 -10.44 -4.66
CA ALA A 46 -16.03 -10.92 -5.65
C ALA A 46 -15.34 -11.28 -6.99
N ILE A 47 -14.45 -10.43 -7.51
CA ILE A 47 -13.68 -10.73 -8.73
C ILE A 47 -12.87 -12.02 -8.56
N LEU A 48 -12.20 -12.19 -7.42
CA LEU A 48 -11.36 -13.37 -7.17
C LEU A 48 -12.19 -14.65 -6.98
N ALA A 49 -13.38 -14.56 -6.37
CA ALA A 49 -14.30 -15.68 -6.25
C ALA A 49 -14.84 -16.11 -7.62
N ASP A 50 -15.27 -15.15 -8.44
CA ASP A 50 -15.77 -15.41 -9.80
C ASP A 50 -14.67 -16.00 -10.69
N LEU A 51 -13.42 -15.51 -10.56
CA LEU A 51 -12.27 -16.05 -11.28
C LEU A 51 -11.98 -17.52 -10.89
N GLN A 52 -12.11 -17.86 -9.61
CA GLN A 52 -11.93 -19.23 -9.15
C GLN A 52 -13.01 -20.15 -9.73
N GLN A 53 -14.27 -19.71 -9.69
CA GLN A 53 -15.39 -20.47 -10.26
C GLN A 53 -15.23 -20.65 -11.78
N TRP A 54 -14.86 -19.58 -12.47
CA TRP A 54 -14.58 -19.61 -13.90
C TRP A 54 -13.45 -20.59 -14.24
N THR A 55 -12.36 -20.58 -13.47
CA THR A 55 -11.21 -21.49 -13.69
C THR A 55 -11.63 -22.96 -13.62
N LEU A 56 -12.53 -23.30 -12.68
CA LEU A 56 -13.07 -24.65 -12.54
C LEU A 56 -13.98 -25.02 -13.73
N SER A 57 -14.83 -24.11 -14.17
CA SER A 57 -15.70 -24.29 -15.36
C SER A 57 -14.86 -24.53 -16.61
N ALA A 58 -13.95 -23.60 -16.92
CA ALA A 58 -13.09 -23.68 -18.10
C ALA A 58 -12.22 -24.95 -18.09
N SER A 59 -11.68 -25.37 -16.95
CA SER A 59 -10.90 -26.60 -16.84
C SER A 59 -11.74 -27.85 -17.17
N ARG A 60 -12.99 -27.90 -16.68
CA ARG A 60 -13.93 -28.98 -16.98
C ARG A 60 -14.27 -29.00 -18.47
N ASP A 61 -14.57 -27.85 -19.04
CA ASP A 61 -15.06 -27.74 -20.42
C ASP A 61 -13.93 -28.03 -21.42
N LEU A 62 -12.68 -27.59 -21.13
CA LEU A 62 -11.48 -27.99 -21.86
C LEU A 62 -11.20 -29.50 -21.80
N THR A 63 -11.46 -30.15 -20.67
CA THR A 63 -11.34 -31.61 -20.52
C THR A 63 -12.45 -32.35 -21.29
N GLY A 64 -13.58 -31.68 -21.53
CA GLY A 64 -14.71 -32.18 -22.30
C GLY A 64 -14.44 -32.28 -23.80
N LEU A 65 -13.42 -31.58 -24.30
CA LEU A 65 -13.07 -31.59 -25.72
C LEU A 65 -12.74 -32.98 -26.23
N ARG A 66 -13.15 -33.24 -27.48
CA ARG A 66 -12.93 -34.47 -28.23
C ARG A 66 -12.19 -34.14 -29.52
N ILE A 67 -11.00 -33.56 -29.38
CA ILE A 67 -10.16 -33.07 -30.48
C ILE A 67 -9.87 -34.19 -31.50
N GLU A 68 -9.75 -35.43 -31.04
CA GLU A 68 -9.59 -36.61 -31.88
C GLU A 68 -10.74 -36.80 -32.88
N ARG A 69 -11.94 -36.32 -32.55
CA ARG A 69 -13.15 -36.38 -33.39
C ARG A 69 -13.34 -35.17 -34.30
N TRP A 70 -12.50 -34.15 -34.16
CA TRP A 70 -12.61 -32.94 -34.97
C TRP A 70 -12.32 -33.24 -36.45
N LYS A 71 -12.97 -32.47 -37.33
CA LYS A 71 -12.88 -32.64 -38.79
C LYS A 71 -11.63 -31.96 -39.36
N THR A 72 -10.46 -32.40 -38.91
CA THR A 72 -9.16 -31.88 -39.37
C THR A 72 -8.09 -32.97 -39.44
N ASP A 73 -6.92 -32.63 -39.98
CA ASP A 73 -5.76 -33.53 -40.10
C ASP A 73 -5.08 -33.81 -38.74
N ILE A 74 -4.24 -34.86 -38.73
CA ILE A 74 -3.57 -35.35 -37.50
C ILE A 74 -2.62 -34.30 -36.92
N THR A 75 -1.97 -33.49 -37.75
CA THR A 75 -1.03 -32.47 -37.29
C THR A 75 -1.76 -31.34 -36.57
N GLN A 76 -2.89 -30.88 -37.11
CA GLN A 76 -3.72 -29.87 -36.45
C GLN A 76 -4.31 -30.39 -35.13
N LYS A 77 -4.76 -31.65 -35.08
CA LYS A 77 -5.22 -32.29 -33.83
C LYS A 77 -4.14 -32.28 -32.75
N ALA A 78 -2.95 -32.77 -33.07
CA ALA A 78 -1.83 -32.81 -32.13
C ALA A 78 -1.41 -31.42 -31.65
N GLN A 79 -1.45 -30.41 -32.54
CA GLN A 79 -1.19 -29.02 -32.16
C GLN A 79 -2.24 -28.51 -31.17
N MET A 80 -3.52 -28.79 -31.41
CA MET A 80 -4.61 -28.35 -30.53
C MET A 80 -4.57 -29.05 -29.17
N GLU A 81 -4.29 -30.36 -29.13
CA GLU A 81 -4.10 -31.10 -27.88
C GLU A 81 -2.99 -30.48 -27.04
N LYS A 82 -1.87 -30.11 -27.67
CA LYS A 82 -0.77 -29.41 -27.00
C LYS A 82 -1.19 -28.02 -26.50
N ALA A 83 -2.01 -27.30 -27.27
CA ALA A 83 -2.52 -25.99 -26.87
C ALA A 83 -3.44 -26.11 -25.64
N VAL A 84 -4.39 -27.04 -25.66
CA VAL A 84 -5.30 -27.32 -24.52
C VAL A 84 -4.53 -27.78 -23.29
N ALA A 85 -3.57 -28.68 -23.43
CA ALA A 85 -2.72 -29.11 -22.31
C ALA A 85 -1.91 -27.94 -21.72
N SER A 86 -1.40 -27.05 -22.57
CA SER A 86 -0.70 -25.85 -22.13
C SER A 86 -1.63 -24.88 -21.41
N LEU A 87 -2.86 -24.69 -21.91
CA LEU A 87 -3.88 -23.86 -21.31
C LEU A 87 -4.30 -24.40 -19.93
N GLN A 88 -4.56 -25.70 -19.81
CA GLN A 88 -4.88 -26.35 -18.53
C GLN A 88 -3.76 -26.17 -17.50
N ARG A 89 -2.49 -26.34 -17.91
CA ARG A 89 -1.34 -26.07 -17.03
C ARG A 89 -1.28 -24.60 -16.63
N ASN A 90 -1.55 -23.68 -17.54
CA ASN A 90 -1.58 -22.25 -17.25
C ASN A 90 -2.70 -21.91 -16.26
N LEU A 91 -3.90 -22.48 -16.42
CA LEU A 91 -5.00 -22.32 -15.46
C LEU A 91 -4.60 -22.82 -14.06
N ALA A 92 -3.89 -23.94 -13.97
CA ALA A 92 -3.45 -24.52 -12.70
C ALA A 92 -2.31 -23.73 -12.02
N THR A 93 -1.46 -23.04 -12.78
CA THR A 93 -0.21 -22.44 -12.26
C THR A 93 -0.17 -20.91 -12.30
N ILE A 94 -0.77 -20.30 -13.32
CA ILE A 94 -0.67 -18.86 -13.61
C ILE A 94 -1.80 -18.08 -12.93
N VAL A 95 -2.98 -18.66 -12.73
CA VAL A 95 -4.10 -17.96 -12.08
C VAL A 95 -3.99 -17.94 -10.54
N PRO A 96 -3.74 -19.08 -9.85
CA PRO A 96 -3.84 -19.12 -8.39
C PRO A 96 -2.78 -18.30 -7.65
N GLY A 97 -1.55 -18.25 -8.17
CA GLY A 97 -0.44 -17.52 -7.54
C GLY A 97 -0.68 -16.00 -7.48
N PRO A 98 -0.84 -15.33 -8.64
CA PRO A 98 -1.17 -13.91 -8.71
C PRO A 98 -2.48 -13.54 -8.00
N ALA A 99 -3.50 -14.41 -8.04
CA ALA A 99 -4.73 -14.21 -7.29
C ALA A 99 -4.46 -14.17 -5.77
N ASN A 100 -3.67 -15.11 -5.24
CA ASN A 100 -3.27 -15.12 -3.83
C ASN A 100 -2.38 -13.93 -3.45
N ASP A 101 -1.47 -13.53 -4.34
CA ASP A 101 -0.63 -12.35 -4.15
C ASP A 101 -1.47 -11.08 -4.01
N LEU A 102 -2.49 -10.91 -4.86
CA LEU A 102 -3.42 -9.78 -4.78
C LEU A 102 -4.26 -9.84 -3.49
N ARG A 103 -4.71 -11.03 -3.09
CA ARG A 103 -5.46 -11.25 -1.84
C ARG A 103 -4.66 -10.83 -0.59
N LYS A 104 -3.33 -11.00 -0.61
CA LYS A 104 -2.42 -10.59 0.48
C LYS A 104 -2.13 -9.09 0.48
N ALA A 105 -2.36 -8.40 -0.63
CA ALA A 105 -2.08 -6.98 -0.80
C ALA A 105 -3.24 -6.30 -1.54
N PRO A 106 -4.44 -6.26 -0.91
CA PRO A 106 -5.58 -5.54 -1.46
C PRO A 106 -5.19 -4.06 -1.67
N GLY A 107 -5.58 -3.47 -2.80
CA GLY A 107 -5.15 -2.13 -3.19
C GLY A 107 -3.74 -2.03 -3.79
N SER A 108 -3.06 -3.14 -4.12
CA SER A 108 -1.82 -3.07 -4.89
C SER A 108 -2.07 -3.06 -6.41
N ALA A 109 -1.93 -1.89 -7.04
CA ALA A 109 -2.07 -1.71 -8.49
C ALA A 109 -1.12 -2.61 -9.30
N SER A 110 0.10 -2.85 -8.81
CA SER A 110 1.06 -3.73 -9.48
C SER A 110 0.63 -5.19 -9.45
N LYS A 111 0.10 -5.67 -8.31
CA LYS A 111 -0.38 -7.06 -8.19
C LYS A 111 -1.65 -7.27 -9.00
N SER A 112 -2.56 -6.30 -9.02
CA SER A 112 -3.78 -6.37 -9.83
C SER A 112 -3.47 -6.37 -11.32
N PHE A 113 -2.55 -5.51 -11.76
CA PHE A 113 -2.07 -5.49 -13.14
C PHE A 113 -1.43 -6.82 -13.56
N LYS A 114 -0.60 -7.43 -12.69
CA LYS A 114 0.01 -8.72 -12.97
C LYS A 114 -1.04 -9.82 -13.17
N LEU A 115 -2.08 -9.84 -12.33
CA LEU A 115 -3.20 -10.77 -12.50
C LEU A 115 -3.95 -10.50 -13.80
N TYR A 116 -4.23 -9.24 -14.13
CA TYR A 116 -4.88 -8.83 -15.37
C TYR A 116 -4.11 -9.30 -16.61
N HIS A 117 -2.80 -9.04 -16.67
CA HIS A 117 -1.96 -9.45 -17.78
C HIS A 117 -1.98 -10.97 -17.99
N ASN A 118 -1.89 -11.73 -16.90
CA ASN A 118 -1.93 -13.18 -16.94
C ASN A 118 -3.29 -13.71 -17.43
N ILE A 119 -4.40 -13.14 -16.96
CA ILE A 119 -5.73 -13.49 -17.44
C ILE A 119 -5.90 -13.11 -18.92
N ASN A 120 -5.31 -11.99 -19.36
CA ASN A 120 -5.33 -11.60 -20.75
C ASN A 120 -4.68 -12.66 -21.64
N LEU A 121 -3.52 -13.19 -21.24
CA LEU A 121 -2.89 -14.30 -21.98
C LEU A 121 -3.79 -15.52 -22.06
N VAL A 122 -4.39 -15.92 -20.93
CA VAL A 122 -5.34 -17.06 -20.89
C VAL A 122 -6.52 -16.84 -21.83
N TYR A 123 -7.04 -15.61 -21.92
CA TYR A 123 -8.11 -15.24 -22.83
C TYR A 123 -7.73 -15.42 -24.30
N GLU A 124 -6.54 -14.98 -24.72
CA GLU A 124 -6.08 -15.15 -26.11
C GLU A 124 -6.02 -16.63 -26.51
N PHE A 125 -5.44 -17.47 -25.64
CA PHE A 125 -5.35 -18.91 -25.89
C PHE A 125 -6.72 -19.59 -25.88
N LEU A 126 -7.58 -19.25 -24.90
CA LEU A 126 -8.92 -19.82 -24.83
C LEU A 126 -9.77 -19.41 -26.04
N SER A 127 -9.67 -18.16 -26.49
CA SER A 127 -10.37 -17.67 -27.68
C SER A 127 -9.93 -18.46 -28.91
N SER A 128 -8.61 -18.65 -29.09
CA SER A 128 -8.09 -19.46 -30.20
C SER A 128 -8.57 -20.92 -30.18
N VAL A 129 -8.62 -21.56 -29.00
CA VAL A 129 -9.17 -22.91 -28.85
C VAL A 129 -10.67 -22.93 -29.14
N THR A 130 -11.41 -21.92 -28.71
CA THR A 130 -12.85 -21.78 -28.91
C THR A 130 -13.19 -21.59 -30.39
N ASP A 131 -12.44 -20.76 -31.11
CA ASP A 131 -12.59 -20.56 -32.55
C ASP A 131 -12.31 -21.87 -33.33
N ALA A 132 -11.31 -22.63 -32.89
CA ALA A 132 -11.03 -23.95 -33.45
C ALA A 132 -12.14 -24.96 -33.15
N ALA A 133 -12.70 -24.96 -31.93
CA ALA A 133 -13.83 -25.80 -31.58
C ALA A 133 -15.08 -25.45 -32.41
N GLY A 134 -15.34 -24.17 -32.67
CA GLY A 134 -16.46 -23.72 -33.50
C GLY A 134 -16.30 -24.07 -34.99
N SER A 135 -15.07 -24.09 -35.49
CA SER A 135 -14.80 -24.40 -36.90
C SER A 135 -14.60 -25.90 -37.20
N LEU A 136 -14.04 -26.66 -36.24
CA LEU A 136 -13.60 -28.05 -36.46
C LEU A 136 -14.34 -29.06 -35.57
N GLY A 137 -14.87 -28.61 -34.43
CA GLY A 137 -15.53 -29.42 -33.42
C GLY A 137 -17.05 -29.48 -33.58
N ARG A 138 -17.73 -29.92 -32.51
CA ARG A 138 -19.19 -29.96 -32.43
C ARG A 138 -19.73 -28.78 -31.62
N GLN A 139 -21.00 -28.45 -31.85
CA GLN A 139 -21.67 -27.36 -31.14
C GLN A 139 -21.67 -27.55 -29.61
N ASP A 140 -21.81 -28.79 -29.13
CA ASP A 140 -21.76 -29.11 -27.69
C ASP A 140 -20.36 -28.96 -27.06
N GLU A 141 -19.32 -28.82 -27.88
CA GLU A 141 -17.96 -28.46 -27.44
C GLU A 141 -17.72 -26.94 -27.54
N TYR A 142 -18.31 -26.29 -28.55
CA TYR A 142 -18.15 -24.86 -28.79
C TYR A 142 -18.94 -23.99 -27.80
N ASP A 143 -20.23 -24.25 -27.62
CA ASP A 143 -21.13 -23.43 -26.79
C ASP A 143 -20.60 -23.19 -25.35
N PRO A 144 -20.13 -24.21 -24.61
CA PRO A 144 -19.56 -23.99 -23.27
C PRO A 144 -18.29 -23.13 -23.32
N LEU A 145 -17.40 -23.37 -24.27
CA LEU A 145 -16.17 -22.57 -24.40
C LEU A 145 -16.45 -21.12 -24.78
N ALA A 146 -17.43 -20.87 -25.66
CA ALA A 146 -17.88 -19.52 -26.00
C ALA A 146 -18.44 -18.79 -24.76
N SER A 147 -19.18 -19.50 -23.90
CA SER A 147 -19.64 -18.97 -22.62
C SER A 147 -18.47 -18.68 -21.66
N ASP A 148 -17.46 -19.54 -21.61
CA ASP A 148 -16.26 -19.32 -20.80
C ASP A 148 -15.47 -18.10 -21.28
N VAL A 149 -15.30 -17.91 -22.60
CA VAL A 149 -14.65 -16.72 -23.19
C VAL A 149 -15.40 -15.44 -22.80
N ALA A 150 -16.73 -15.43 -22.96
CA ALA A 150 -17.55 -14.27 -22.60
C ALA A 150 -17.50 -13.96 -21.09
N SER A 151 -17.42 -14.99 -20.26
CA SER A 151 -17.29 -14.84 -18.80
C SER A 151 -15.91 -14.32 -18.40
N LEU A 152 -14.85 -14.81 -19.06
CA LEU A 152 -13.50 -14.33 -18.85
C LEU A 152 -13.33 -12.88 -19.29
N ASP A 153 -13.96 -12.50 -20.40
CA ASP A 153 -13.94 -11.11 -20.88
C ASP A 153 -14.54 -10.15 -19.85
N LYS A 154 -15.68 -10.50 -19.25
CA LYS A 154 -16.28 -9.71 -18.15
C LYS A 154 -15.34 -9.61 -16.95
N LEU A 155 -14.67 -10.71 -16.57
CA LEU A 155 -13.69 -10.72 -15.49
C LEU A 155 -12.49 -9.81 -15.78
N ARG A 156 -11.99 -9.82 -17.03
CA ARG A 156 -10.92 -8.92 -17.48
C ARG A 156 -11.30 -7.47 -17.33
N HIS A 157 -12.49 -7.10 -17.79
CA HIS A 157 -12.98 -5.72 -17.70
C HIS A 157 -13.09 -5.26 -16.23
N ARG A 158 -13.70 -6.07 -15.36
CA ARG A 158 -13.80 -5.75 -13.93
C ARG A 158 -12.43 -5.61 -13.27
N LEU A 159 -11.48 -6.49 -13.60
CA LEU A 159 -10.13 -6.40 -13.05
C LEU A 159 -9.34 -5.20 -13.60
N SER A 160 -9.58 -4.78 -14.84
CA SER A 160 -9.05 -3.53 -15.39
C SER A 160 -9.58 -2.34 -14.60
N GLN A 161 -10.90 -2.25 -14.43
CA GLN A 161 -11.55 -1.19 -13.67
C GLN A 161 -11.02 -1.11 -12.23
N TYR A 162 -10.93 -2.25 -11.55
CA TYR A 162 -10.33 -2.32 -10.21
C TYR A 162 -8.87 -1.82 -10.19
N THR A 163 -8.07 -2.20 -11.20
CA THR A 163 -6.67 -1.77 -11.31
C THR A 163 -6.56 -0.26 -11.52
N GLU A 164 -7.40 0.30 -12.40
CA GLU A 164 -7.48 1.74 -12.67
C GLU A 164 -7.89 2.52 -11.41
N GLN A 165 -8.94 2.07 -10.70
CA GLN A 165 -9.40 2.70 -9.48
C GLN A 165 -8.33 2.64 -8.37
N THR A 166 -7.65 1.52 -8.24
CA THR A 166 -6.55 1.35 -7.29
C THR A 166 -5.38 2.29 -7.62
N ALA A 167 -5.03 2.42 -8.90
CA ALA A 167 -3.98 3.33 -9.33
C ALA A 167 -4.36 4.80 -9.10
N ALA A 168 -5.60 5.20 -9.41
CA ALA A 168 -6.10 6.55 -9.17
C ALA A 168 -6.10 6.91 -7.67
N THR A 169 -6.48 5.95 -6.82
CA THR A 169 -6.42 6.11 -5.36
C THR A 169 -4.99 6.32 -4.88
N LEU A 170 -4.04 5.54 -5.40
CA LEU A 170 -2.63 5.67 -5.07
C LEU A 170 -2.09 7.05 -5.51
N GLU A 171 -2.42 7.50 -6.72
CA GLU A 171 -1.99 8.81 -7.23
C GLU A 171 -2.53 9.97 -6.37
N THR A 172 -3.80 9.90 -5.97
CA THR A 172 -4.42 10.88 -5.07
C THR A 172 -3.69 10.92 -3.73
N SER A 173 -3.40 9.76 -3.14
CA SER A 173 -2.66 9.67 -1.87
C SER A 173 -1.25 10.25 -1.97
N LEU A 174 -0.55 10.04 -3.10
CA LEU A 174 0.77 10.64 -3.31
C LEU A 174 0.72 12.17 -3.38
N GLN A 175 -0.28 12.73 -4.06
CA GLN A 175 -0.46 14.19 -4.12
C GLN A 175 -0.76 14.78 -2.74
N GLU A 176 -1.58 14.10 -1.93
CA GLU A 176 -1.87 14.51 -0.56
C GLU A 176 -0.63 14.50 0.33
N VAL A 177 0.20 13.46 0.23
CA VAL A 177 1.46 13.37 0.98
C VAL A 177 2.40 14.52 0.58
N GLN A 178 2.59 14.77 -0.71
CA GLN A 178 3.42 15.87 -1.20
C GLN A 178 2.90 17.24 -0.72
N ALA A 179 1.57 17.44 -0.72
CA ALA A 179 0.98 18.67 -0.21
C ALA A 179 1.15 18.82 1.31
N GLN A 180 1.17 17.73 2.07
CA GLN A 180 1.45 17.74 3.51
C GLN A 180 2.93 18.06 3.78
N GLU A 181 3.86 17.48 3.02
CA GLU A 181 5.30 17.77 3.11
C GLU A 181 5.57 19.25 2.83
N ALA A 182 5.04 19.80 1.74
CA ALA A 182 5.20 21.22 1.41
C ALA A 182 4.63 22.15 2.50
N LYS A 183 3.49 21.78 3.11
CA LYS A 183 2.92 22.54 4.24
C LYS A 183 3.80 22.47 5.49
N LEU A 184 4.43 21.32 5.75
CA LEU A 184 5.33 21.16 6.88
C LEU A 184 6.60 21.99 6.69
N GLU A 185 7.18 21.97 5.49
CA GLU A 185 8.34 22.79 5.11
C GLU A 185 8.03 24.29 5.28
N ALA A 186 6.91 24.77 4.73
CA ALA A 186 6.50 26.17 4.87
C ALA A 186 6.31 26.58 6.34
N ARG A 187 5.81 25.69 7.21
CA ARG A 187 5.69 25.93 8.65
C ARG A 187 7.04 26.04 9.34
N ILE A 188 8.00 25.19 8.96
CA ILE A 188 9.37 25.23 9.49
C ILE A 188 10.05 26.54 9.09
N GLU A 189 9.94 26.95 7.83
CA GLU A 189 10.47 28.22 7.33
C GLU A 189 9.85 29.43 8.02
N ALA A 190 8.52 29.45 8.18
CA ALA A 190 7.82 30.52 8.90
C ALA A 190 8.27 30.61 10.37
N ALA A 191 8.45 29.47 11.05
CA ALA A 191 8.94 29.43 12.42
C ALA A 191 10.40 29.92 12.52
N ALA A 192 11.26 29.55 11.56
CA ALA A 192 12.65 30.03 11.49
C ALA A 192 12.72 31.54 11.25
N ALA A 193 11.89 32.06 10.34
CA ALA A 193 11.78 33.50 10.06
C ALA A 193 11.30 34.29 11.30
N GLN A 194 10.31 33.76 12.02
CA GLN A 194 9.81 34.36 13.25
C GLN A 194 10.87 34.37 14.36
N ALA A 195 11.62 33.28 14.52
CA ALA A 195 12.74 33.21 15.47
C ALA A 195 13.88 34.20 15.13
N ALA A 196 14.19 34.37 13.84
CA ALA A 196 15.19 35.34 13.39
C ALA A 196 14.73 36.80 13.63
N ALA A 197 13.44 37.09 13.42
CA ALA A 197 12.87 38.41 13.69
C ALA A 197 12.93 38.77 15.18
N ILE A 198 12.61 37.84 16.08
CA ILE A 198 12.72 38.04 17.53
C ILE A 198 14.16 38.37 17.94
N ARG A 199 15.15 37.64 17.40
CA ARG A 199 16.57 37.90 17.71
C ARG A 199 17.03 39.28 17.25
N ARG A 200 16.52 39.80 16.13
CA ARG A 200 16.89 41.13 15.62
C ARG A 200 16.31 42.24 16.49
N VAL A 201 15.06 42.13 16.94
CA VAL A 201 14.42 43.11 17.84
C VAL A 201 15.14 43.21 19.19
N VAL A 202 15.71 42.11 19.71
CA VAL A 202 16.45 42.13 20.98
C VAL A 202 17.85 42.76 20.85
N ILE A 203 18.43 42.82 19.65
CA ILE A 203 19.79 43.35 19.41
C ILE A 203 19.78 44.82 19.00
N ASP A 204 18.69 45.32 18.40
CA ASP A 204 18.52 46.72 17.96
C ASP A 204 18.06 47.69 19.08
N ASP A 205 18.39 47.41 20.35
CA ASP A 205 18.28 48.39 21.44
C ASP A 205 19.62 49.13 21.58
N PRO A 206 19.84 50.28 20.90
CA PRO A 206 21.09 51.01 20.98
C PRO A 206 21.24 51.62 22.39
N ALA A 207 22.35 51.26 23.02
CA ALA A 207 22.86 51.83 24.25
C ALA A 207 22.52 53.33 24.41
N THR A 208 21.95 53.69 25.56
CA THR A 208 22.01 55.08 26.06
C THR A 208 23.47 55.41 26.35
N ALA A 209 24.15 55.94 25.33
CA ALA A 209 25.51 56.45 25.41
C ALA A 209 25.58 57.60 26.44
N LYS A 210 26.22 57.35 27.59
CA LYS A 210 26.71 58.43 28.48
C LYS A 210 28.23 58.54 28.38
N LYS A 211 28.66 59.69 27.86
CA LYS A 211 30.05 60.13 27.63
C LYS A 211 30.90 60.15 28.92
N PRO A 212 32.24 59.99 28.82
CA PRO A 212 33.13 60.14 29.96
C PRO A 212 33.43 61.62 30.24
N LYS A 213 33.49 62.01 31.52
CA LYS A 213 34.18 63.23 31.94
C LYS A 213 35.15 62.92 33.08
N LYS A 214 36.38 63.38 32.89
CA LYS A 214 37.57 63.14 33.71
C LYS A 214 37.80 64.34 34.64
N ALA A 215 38.29 64.03 35.84
CA ALA A 215 39.08 64.85 36.79
C ALA A 215 38.42 66.02 37.53
N ALA A 216 38.46 66.00 38.88
CA ALA A 216 39.50 66.70 39.64
C ALA A 216 39.46 66.39 41.14
N ASN A 217 40.67 66.30 41.67
CA ASN A 217 41.12 65.95 43.00
C ASN A 217 40.82 67.03 44.06
N LYS A 218 40.47 66.66 45.30
CA LYS A 218 40.89 67.44 46.50
C LYS A 218 41.00 66.53 47.73
N LYS A 219 42.26 66.33 48.16
CA LYS A 219 42.71 65.83 49.48
C LYS A 219 42.14 66.69 50.62
N ILE A 220 41.97 66.20 51.86
CA ILE A 220 43.00 66.05 52.94
C ILE A 220 42.35 65.16 54.05
N SER A 221 42.92 64.00 54.40
CA SER A 221 43.69 63.66 55.64
C SER A 221 42.90 63.85 56.96
N SER A 222 42.87 62.97 57.98
CA SER A 222 43.89 62.03 58.49
C SER A 222 43.29 61.07 59.56
N ALA A 223 43.88 59.87 59.68
CA ALA A 223 44.16 59.04 60.88
C ALA A 223 42.99 58.60 61.81
N VAL A 224 42.92 57.37 62.32
CA VAL A 224 43.88 56.70 63.22
C VAL A 224 43.64 55.17 63.22
N ALA A 225 44.72 54.38 63.24
CA ALA A 225 44.78 52.95 63.60
C ALA A 225 45.05 52.80 65.11
N PRO A 226 44.87 51.63 65.77
CA PRO A 226 45.91 50.58 65.69
C PRO A 226 45.43 49.11 65.84
N ALA A 227 46.33 48.19 65.43
CA ALA A 227 46.83 46.92 66.04
C ALA A 227 45.85 45.97 66.78
N SER A 228 45.90 44.63 66.72
CA SER A 228 47.01 43.64 66.62
C SER A 228 46.43 42.30 66.09
N ALA A 229 47.08 41.53 65.21
CA ALA A 229 48.01 40.41 65.48
C ALA A 229 47.54 39.39 66.54
N GLN A 230 47.02 38.23 66.10
CA GLN A 230 47.70 36.92 66.11
C GLN A 230 46.88 35.90 65.32
#